data_AF-A1B1D7-F1
#
_entry.id   AF-A1B1D7-F1
#
_cell.length_a   1.000
_cell.length_b   1.000
_cell.length_c   1.000
_cell.angle_alpha   90.00
_cell.angle_beta   90.00
_cell.angle_gamma   90.00
#
_symmetry.space_group_name_H-M   'P 1'
#
loop_
_entity.id
_entity.type
_entity.pdbx_description
1 polymer ?
#
loop_
_entity_poly.entity_id
_entity_poly.type
_entity_poly.pdbx_seq_one_letter_code
_entity_poly.pdbx_strand_id
1 'polypeptide(L)'
;MQQQLQGDEPANEKQEAIFDPQHSRPLSTTIWTEDPALVSLVQDIWNQHFATGEAEKQKGGKKPRRPYIEQLRVLVTDLYLAWQEDPLLCLGMPFSEGAWDSQSRYNPLGLSKHLVVLVKQLQAAGLVRVSAGSYAAPGAKGNRTGRIQASTELQKRFEALVVDGRAIQVVPSECIILKEGEGDYSRAVEYQDTD
;
A
#
# COMPACT_ATOMS: atom_id res chain seq x y z
N MET A 1 -25.95 -0.48 47.16
CA MET A 1 -25.08 -1.54 46.59
C MET A 1 -24.89 -1.21 45.11
N GLN A 2 -23.93 -0.33 44.82
CA GLN A 2 -23.59 0.04 43.44
C GLN A 2 -22.48 -0.89 42.98
N GLN A 3 -22.75 -1.75 42.00
CA GLN A 3 -21.71 -2.49 41.29
C GLN A 3 -21.26 -1.63 40.12
N GLN A 4 -20.05 -1.07 40.23
CA GLN A 4 -19.33 -0.52 39.09
C GLN A 4 -18.86 -1.70 38.23
N LEU A 5 -19.43 -1.82 37.03
CA LEU A 5 -18.85 -2.61 35.95
C LEU A 5 -17.62 -1.85 35.45
N GLN A 6 -16.45 -2.31 35.86
CA GLN A 6 -15.17 -1.87 35.31
C GLN A 6 -15.14 -2.31 33.85
N GLY A 7 -15.18 -1.35 32.92
CA GLY A 7 -14.93 -1.63 31.52
C GLY A 7 -13.49 -2.11 31.34
N ASP A 8 -13.33 -3.21 30.63
CA ASP A 8 -12.03 -3.61 30.07
C ASP A 8 -11.57 -2.52 29.10
N GLU A 9 -10.68 -1.65 29.57
CA GLU A 9 -9.83 -0.84 28.71
C GLU A 9 -8.94 -1.80 27.92
N PRO A 10 -8.98 -1.82 26.57
CA PRO A 10 -8.08 -2.67 25.83
C PRO A 10 -6.65 -2.23 26.11
N ALA A 11 -5.86 -3.18 26.62
CA ALA A 11 -4.46 -2.99 26.92
C ALA A 11 -3.78 -2.30 25.73
N ASN A 12 -3.06 -1.22 26.04
CA ASN A 12 -2.14 -0.53 25.15
C ASN A 12 -1.01 -1.50 24.74
N GLU A 13 -1.30 -2.42 23.81
CA GLU A 13 -0.33 -3.25 23.14
C GLU A 13 0.63 -2.31 22.42
N LYS A 14 1.89 -2.32 22.87
CA LYS A 14 2.96 -1.52 22.29
C LYS A 14 3.02 -1.85 20.79
N GLN A 15 2.60 -0.90 19.95
CA GLN A 15 2.74 -1.03 18.51
C GLN A 15 4.20 -1.36 18.17
N GLU A 16 4.38 -2.46 17.45
CA GLU A 16 5.70 -2.92 17.04
C GLU A 16 6.37 -1.84 16.16
N ALA A 17 7.56 -1.41 16.53
CA ALA A 17 8.32 -0.42 15.76
C ALA A 17 9.02 -1.09 14.57
N ILE A 18 9.19 -0.35 13.47
CA ILE A 18 10.04 -0.78 12.36
C ILE A 18 11.50 -0.75 12.79
N PHE A 19 12.22 -1.86 12.58
CA PHE A 19 13.64 -1.99 12.92
C PHE A 19 14.55 -1.11 12.06
N ASP A 20 14.45 -1.23 10.73
CA ASP A 20 15.21 -0.42 9.78
C ASP A 20 14.30 0.18 8.71
N PRO A 21 13.92 1.47 8.82
CA PRO A 21 13.13 2.17 7.81
C PRO A 21 13.84 2.35 6.46
N GLN A 22 15.17 2.20 6.38
CA GLN A 22 15.92 2.34 5.14
C GLN A 22 15.82 1.09 4.27
N HIS A 23 15.67 -0.08 4.89
CA HIS A 23 15.39 -1.35 4.21
C HIS A 23 13.98 -1.36 3.62
N SER A 24 13.86 -0.75 2.44
CA SER A 24 12.56 -0.39 1.89
C SER A 24 12.57 -0.26 0.37
N ARG A 25 11.41 -0.54 -0.23
CA ARG A 25 11.11 -0.21 -1.62
C ARG A 25 9.86 0.66 -1.73
N PRO A 26 9.67 1.43 -2.81
CA PRO A 26 8.44 2.19 -3.01
C PRO A 26 7.20 1.28 -3.07
N LEU A 27 6.05 1.77 -2.60
CA LEU A 27 4.75 1.15 -2.87
C LEU A 27 4.59 0.96 -4.38
N SER A 28 4.28 -0.27 -4.78
CA SER A 28 4.12 -0.63 -6.17
C SER A 28 2.92 0.05 -6.80
N THR A 29 3.11 0.48 -8.04
CA THR A 29 2.11 1.15 -8.86
C THR A 29 1.74 0.32 -10.09
N THR A 30 2.14 -0.95 -10.11
CA THR A 30 1.89 -1.86 -11.23
C THR A 30 1.35 -3.20 -10.79
N ILE A 31 1.29 -3.52 -9.50
CA ILE A 31 0.87 -4.86 -9.05
C ILE A 31 -0.65 -4.93 -8.89
N TRP A 32 -1.22 -6.03 -9.37
CA TRP A 32 -2.60 -6.43 -9.16
C TRP A 32 -2.69 -7.94 -8.95
N THR A 33 -3.70 -8.42 -8.24
CA THR A 33 -3.90 -9.86 -8.03
C THR A 33 -5.37 -10.25 -8.14
N GLU A 34 -5.59 -11.43 -8.71
CA GLU A 34 -6.86 -12.17 -8.63
C GLU A 34 -6.69 -13.51 -7.89
N ASP A 35 -5.57 -13.69 -7.16
CA ASP A 35 -5.35 -14.86 -6.33
C ASP A 35 -6.46 -14.98 -5.26
N PRO A 36 -7.21 -16.10 -5.22
CA PRO A 36 -8.33 -16.26 -4.30
C PRO A 36 -7.94 -16.13 -2.83
N ALA A 37 -6.75 -16.57 -2.44
CA ALA A 37 -6.30 -16.54 -1.05
C ALA A 37 -6.02 -15.09 -0.60
N LEU A 38 -5.33 -14.30 -1.42
CA LEU A 38 -5.12 -12.87 -1.16
C LEU A 38 -6.43 -12.08 -1.21
N VAL A 39 -7.31 -12.37 -2.18
CA VAL A 39 -8.61 -11.71 -2.27
C VAL A 39 -9.47 -12.01 -1.04
N SER A 40 -9.48 -13.26 -0.57
CA SER A 40 -10.18 -13.64 0.67
C SER A 40 -9.60 -12.94 1.89
N LEU A 41 -8.27 -12.91 2.04
CA LEU A 41 -7.63 -12.21 3.16
C LEU A 41 -8.00 -10.72 3.18
N VAL A 42 -8.02 -10.07 2.03
CA VAL A 42 -8.43 -8.66 1.91
C VAL A 42 -9.88 -8.48 2.34
N GLN A 43 -10.78 -9.38 1.92
CA GLN A 43 -12.17 -9.34 2.31
C GLN A 43 -12.36 -9.56 3.82
N ASP A 44 -11.58 -10.46 4.42
CA ASP A 44 -11.60 -10.73 5.85
C ASP A 44 -11.12 -9.52 6.65
N ILE A 45 -9.99 -8.91 6.25
CA ILE A 45 -9.49 -7.66 6.84
C ILE A 45 -10.53 -6.55 6.71
N TRP A 46 -11.17 -6.43 5.55
CA TRP A 46 -12.22 -5.45 5.29
C TRP A 46 -13.40 -5.63 6.25
N ASN A 47 -13.89 -6.87 6.38
CA ASN A 47 -15.03 -7.19 7.23
C ASN A 47 -14.72 -6.94 8.72
N GLN A 48 -13.50 -7.25 9.15
CA GLN A 48 -13.06 -7.10 10.54
C GLN A 48 -12.86 -5.63 10.95
N HIS A 49 -12.32 -4.80 10.07
CA HIS A 49 -11.80 -3.48 10.45
C HIS A 49 -12.41 -2.29 9.70
N PHE A 50 -13.16 -2.52 8.60
CA PHE A 50 -13.63 -1.46 7.71
C PHE A 50 -15.15 -1.48 7.47
N ALA A 51 -15.82 -2.62 7.62
CA ALA A 51 -17.26 -2.77 7.33
C ALA A 51 -18.19 -1.95 8.25
N THR A 52 -17.73 -1.55 9.44
CA THR A 52 -18.54 -0.81 10.43
C THR A 52 -18.28 0.70 10.46
N GLY A 53 -17.27 1.22 9.76
CA GLY A 53 -16.77 2.60 9.97
C GLY A 53 -16.14 3.30 8.76
N GLU A 54 -16.51 4.58 8.61
CA GLU A 54 -15.90 5.70 7.86
C GLU A 54 -15.48 5.56 6.38
N ALA A 55 -14.93 4.44 5.92
CA ALA A 55 -14.44 4.28 4.56
C ALA A 55 -15.57 4.40 3.50
N GLU A 56 -16.75 3.87 3.80
CA GLU A 56 -17.95 4.01 2.96
C GLU A 56 -18.79 5.25 3.29
N LYS A 57 -18.58 5.89 4.46
CA LYS A 57 -19.41 7.00 4.95
C LYS A 57 -19.00 8.37 4.36
N GLN A 58 -18.39 8.43 3.18
CA GLN A 58 -18.25 9.69 2.45
C GLN A 58 -19.63 10.14 1.94
N LYS A 59 -20.44 10.72 2.84
CA LYS A 59 -21.67 11.44 2.53
C LYS A 59 -21.31 12.74 1.80
N GLY A 60 -21.02 12.63 0.49
CA GLY A 60 -20.73 13.77 -0.38
C GLY A 60 -19.26 13.83 -0.82
N GLY A 61 -19.06 13.85 -2.13
CA GLY A 61 -17.74 13.88 -2.78
C GLY A 61 -17.75 13.08 -4.09
N LYS A 62 -16.77 13.32 -4.97
CA LYS A 62 -16.56 12.44 -6.13
C LYS A 62 -16.05 11.10 -5.61
N LYS A 63 -16.73 10.01 -5.98
CA LYS A 63 -16.27 8.66 -5.68
C LYS A 63 -14.83 8.49 -6.20
N PRO A 64 -13.94 7.84 -5.44
CA PRO A 64 -12.60 7.57 -5.94
C PRO A 64 -12.67 6.71 -7.20
N ARG A 65 -11.70 6.89 -8.11
CA ARG A 65 -11.61 6.13 -9.36
C ARG A 65 -11.55 4.62 -9.10
N ARG A 66 -10.85 4.22 -8.03
CA ARG A 66 -10.77 2.83 -7.55
C ARG A 66 -11.44 2.71 -6.17
N PRO A 67 -12.33 1.73 -5.96
CA PRO A 67 -12.94 1.45 -4.66
C PRO A 67 -11.91 1.25 -3.55
N TYR A 68 -12.29 1.56 -2.31
CA TYR A 68 -11.39 1.43 -1.15
C TYR A 68 -10.89 0.00 -0.95
N ILE A 69 -11.76 -1.00 -1.08
CA ILE A 69 -11.39 -2.41 -0.95
C ILE A 69 -10.39 -2.85 -2.02
N GLU A 70 -10.46 -2.29 -3.23
CA GLU A 70 -9.48 -2.55 -4.29
C GLU A 70 -8.14 -1.85 -4.03
N GLN A 71 -8.15 -0.66 -3.43
CA GLN A 71 -6.91 -0.01 -2.97
C GLN A 71 -6.28 -0.80 -1.81
N LEU A 72 -7.10 -1.33 -0.89
CA LEU A 72 -6.66 -2.24 0.16
C LEU A 72 -6.04 -3.51 -0.44
N ARG A 73 -6.64 -4.07 -1.50
CA ARG A 73 -6.10 -5.22 -2.21
C ARG A 73 -4.69 -4.96 -2.72
N VAL A 74 -4.45 -3.84 -3.38
CA VAL A 74 -3.11 -3.46 -3.86
C VAL A 74 -2.13 -3.37 -2.70
N LEU A 75 -2.51 -2.68 -1.61
CA LEU A 75 -1.65 -2.51 -0.44
C LEU A 75 -1.29 -3.86 0.22
N VAL A 76 -2.28 -4.71 0.47
CA VAL A 76 -2.06 -6.02 1.12
C VAL A 76 -1.23 -6.94 0.23
N THR A 77 -1.48 -6.93 -1.09
CA THR A 77 -0.69 -7.70 -2.06
C THR A 77 0.76 -7.24 -2.09
N ASP A 78 0.99 -5.93 -2.08
CA ASP A 78 2.35 -5.40 -2.10
C ASP A 78 3.10 -5.67 -0.78
N LEU A 79 2.39 -5.63 0.35
CA LEU A 79 2.94 -6.03 1.65
C LEU A 79 3.28 -7.52 1.68
N TYR A 80 2.43 -8.37 1.09
CA TYR A 80 2.68 -9.81 0.96
C TYR A 80 3.94 -10.07 0.15
N LEU A 81 4.09 -9.43 -1.02
CA LEU A 81 5.27 -9.58 -1.87
C LEU A 81 6.53 -9.05 -1.20
N ALA A 82 6.45 -7.91 -0.51
CA ALA A 82 7.59 -7.40 0.25
C ALA A 82 8.02 -8.38 1.36
N TRP A 83 7.06 -8.96 2.09
CA TRP A 83 7.31 -9.97 3.12
C TRP A 83 7.91 -11.27 2.54
N GLN A 84 7.46 -11.70 1.36
CA GLN A 84 8.01 -12.86 0.64
C GLN A 84 9.48 -12.64 0.22
N GLU A 85 9.84 -11.42 -0.17
CA GLU A 85 11.24 -11.06 -0.48
C GLU A 85 12.09 -11.04 0.81
N ASP A 86 11.62 -10.33 1.84
CA ASP A 86 12.26 -10.26 3.15
C ASP A 86 11.22 -9.82 4.20
N PRO A 87 11.01 -10.57 5.30
CA PRO A 87 10.06 -10.22 6.35
C PRO A 87 10.27 -8.85 7.01
N LEU A 88 11.47 -8.25 6.88
CA LEU A 88 11.81 -6.93 7.38
C LEU A 88 11.69 -5.83 6.31
N LEU A 89 11.35 -6.14 5.05
CA LEU A 89 11.24 -5.15 3.99
C LEU A 89 10.04 -4.22 4.19
N CYS A 90 10.28 -2.91 4.08
CA CYS A 90 9.24 -1.90 4.20
C CYS A 90 8.76 -1.38 2.83
N LEU A 91 7.50 -0.96 2.78
CA LEU A 91 6.94 -0.16 1.68
C LEU A 91 7.05 1.34 1.99
N GLY A 92 7.54 2.11 1.03
CA GLY A 92 7.58 3.56 1.09
C GLY A 92 6.36 4.20 0.44
N MET A 93 5.60 5.01 1.20
CA MET A 93 4.50 5.82 0.63
C MET A 93 4.30 7.17 1.34
N PRO A 94 3.86 8.22 0.62
CA PRO A 94 3.62 9.52 1.20
C PRO A 94 2.32 9.54 2.01
N PHE A 95 2.35 10.20 3.16
CA PHE A 95 1.18 10.39 4.04
C PHE A 95 0.51 11.76 3.89
N SER A 96 1.13 12.67 3.12
CA SER A 96 0.57 13.99 2.81
C SER A 96 -0.37 13.91 1.62
N GLU A 97 -1.45 14.70 1.65
CA GLU A 97 -2.44 14.70 0.56
C GLU A 97 -1.86 15.15 -0.79
N GLY A 98 -0.95 16.13 -0.78
CA GLY A 98 -0.38 16.73 -1.99
C GLY A 98 0.48 15.78 -2.83
N ALA A 99 0.78 14.58 -2.35
CA ALA A 99 1.51 13.57 -3.12
C ALA A 99 0.60 12.66 -3.96
N TRP A 100 -0.73 12.84 -3.87
CA TRP A 100 -1.75 11.99 -4.49
C TRP A 100 -2.60 12.77 -5.52
N ASP A 101 -1.94 13.42 -6.47
CA ASP A 101 -2.60 14.14 -7.57
C ASP A 101 -2.70 13.31 -8.86
N SER A 102 -3.25 13.90 -9.92
CA SER A 102 -3.44 13.24 -11.22
C SER A 102 -2.14 12.96 -11.98
N GLN A 103 -1.03 13.62 -11.63
CA GLN A 103 0.30 13.40 -12.19
C GLN A 103 1.15 12.47 -11.32
N SER A 104 0.65 12.08 -10.13
CA SER A 104 1.34 11.18 -9.24
C SER A 104 1.50 9.79 -9.85
N ARG A 105 2.59 9.11 -9.46
CA ARG A 105 2.87 7.72 -9.85
C ARG A 105 1.76 6.73 -9.48
N TYR A 106 0.88 7.11 -8.55
CA TYR A 106 -0.21 6.30 -8.01
C TYR A 106 -1.48 6.33 -8.89
N ASN A 107 -1.63 7.38 -9.70
CA ASN A 107 -2.82 7.59 -10.53
C ASN A 107 -3.07 6.52 -11.62
N PRO A 108 -2.06 5.90 -12.27
CA PRO A 108 -2.29 4.83 -13.26
C PRO A 108 -3.12 3.67 -12.72
N LEU A 109 -2.84 3.20 -11.49
CA LEU A 109 -3.65 2.20 -10.78
C LEU A 109 -4.87 2.79 -10.05
N GLY A 110 -5.15 4.08 -10.21
CA GLY A 110 -6.26 4.75 -9.54
C GLY A 110 -6.13 4.78 -8.02
N LEU A 111 -4.91 4.61 -7.48
CA LEU A 111 -4.64 4.75 -6.06
C LEU A 111 -4.73 6.22 -5.67
N SER A 112 -5.29 6.50 -4.49
CA SER A 112 -5.51 7.87 -4.04
C SER A 112 -5.11 8.05 -2.58
N LYS A 113 -5.26 9.28 -2.06
CA LYS A 113 -5.03 9.61 -0.65
C LYS A 113 -5.81 8.74 0.35
N HIS A 114 -6.81 7.99 -0.11
CA HIS A 114 -7.53 7.02 0.73
C HIS A 114 -6.63 5.89 1.23
N LEU A 115 -5.53 5.56 0.54
CA LEU A 115 -4.52 4.64 1.10
C LEU A 115 -3.99 5.11 2.45
N VAL A 116 -3.85 6.42 2.67
CA VAL A 116 -3.43 6.95 3.98
C VAL A 116 -4.46 6.61 5.06
N VAL A 117 -5.76 6.64 4.74
CA VAL A 117 -6.83 6.25 5.66
C VAL A 117 -6.76 4.75 5.93
N LEU A 118 -6.63 3.94 4.87
CA LEU A 118 -6.51 2.47 4.99
C LEU A 118 -5.33 2.08 5.88
N VAL A 119 -4.15 2.67 5.66
CA VAL A 119 -2.95 2.39 6.47
C VAL A 119 -3.13 2.76 7.92
N LYS A 120 -3.73 3.92 8.22
CA LYS A 120 -4.00 4.33 9.62
C LYS A 120 -4.94 3.35 10.32
N GLN A 121 -5.96 2.86 9.63
CA GLN A 121 -6.88 1.86 10.18
C GLN A 121 -6.19 0.50 10.37
N LEU A 122 -5.36 0.06 9.41
CA LEU A 122 -4.55 -1.14 9.57
C LEU A 122 -3.56 -1.02 10.74
N GLN A 123 -2.98 0.16 10.95
CA GLN A 123 -2.08 0.42 12.07
C GLN A 123 -2.83 0.36 13.40
N ALA A 124 -4.03 0.97 13.48
CA ALA A 124 -4.89 0.90 14.65
C ALA A 124 -5.35 -0.54 14.94
N ALA A 125 -5.55 -1.35 13.90
CA ALA A 125 -5.86 -2.77 14.00
C ALA A 125 -4.64 -3.66 14.34
N GLY A 126 -3.42 -3.10 14.46
CA GLY A 126 -2.21 -3.86 14.73
C GLY A 126 -1.73 -4.74 13.55
N LEU A 127 -2.24 -4.53 12.34
CA LEU A 127 -1.89 -5.31 11.14
C LEU A 127 -0.66 -4.74 10.40
N VAL A 128 -0.34 -3.47 10.60
CA VAL A 128 0.86 -2.86 10.03
C VAL A 128 1.61 -2.02 11.05
N ARG A 129 2.93 -1.95 10.87
CA ARG A 129 3.83 -1.03 11.56
C ARG A 129 4.06 0.17 10.67
N VAL A 130 4.10 1.36 11.25
CA VAL A 130 4.32 2.61 10.50
C VAL A 130 5.46 3.40 11.13
N SER A 131 6.44 3.77 10.31
CA SER A 131 7.44 4.77 10.66
C SER A 131 7.11 6.04 9.89
N ALA A 132 6.77 7.09 10.62
CA ALA A 132 6.46 8.38 10.03
C ALA A 132 7.63 8.89 9.20
N GLY A 133 7.30 9.57 8.09
CA GLY A 133 8.27 10.34 7.34
C GLY A 133 8.77 11.52 8.16
N SER A 134 9.94 12.03 7.81
CA SER A 134 10.47 13.28 8.37
C SER A 134 10.78 14.24 7.23
N TYR A 135 10.45 15.52 7.41
CA TYR A 135 10.80 16.60 6.49
C TYR A 135 11.60 17.65 7.26
N ALA A 136 12.86 17.86 6.86
CA ALA A 136 13.74 18.85 7.48
C ALA A 136 13.97 20.04 6.53
N ALA A 137 14.53 19.79 5.35
CA ALA A 137 14.73 20.74 4.27
C ALA A 137 14.84 20.00 2.92
N PRO A 138 14.69 20.69 1.77
CA PRO A 138 14.97 20.10 0.46
C PRO A 138 16.39 19.50 0.40
N GLY A 139 16.51 18.24 -0.05
CA GLY A 139 17.79 17.54 -0.16
C GLY A 139 18.44 17.09 1.15
N ALA A 140 17.81 17.32 2.31
CA ALA A 140 18.36 16.88 3.60
C ALA A 140 18.45 15.34 3.66
N LYS A 141 19.58 14.82 4.16
CA LYS A 141 19.84 13.38 4.34
C LYS A 141 18.76 12.65 5.18
N GLY A 142 18.08 13.38 6.06
CA GLY A 142 16.99 12.86 6.90
C GLY A 142 15.58 13.03 6.33
N ASN A 143 15.42 13.56 5.11
CA ASN A 143 14.12 13.66 4.46
C ASN A 143 13.71 12.27 3.96
N ARG A 144 12.61 11.74 4.50
CA ARG A 144 12.13 10.40 4.15
C ARG A 144 10.62 10.38 4.04
N THR A 145 10.16 9.71 2.98
CA THR A 145 8.78 9.23 2.84
C THR A 145 8.44 8.27 4.00
N GLY A 146 7.17 8.14 4.38
CA GLY A 146 6.78 7.19 5.43
C GLY A 146 7.09 5.75 5.04
N ARG A 147 7.18 4.87 6.04
CA ARG A 147 7.39 3.42 5.85
C ARG A 147 6.29 2.62 6.49
N ILE A 148 5.90 1.55 5.82
CA ILE A 148 4.88 0.62 6.27
C ILE A 148 5.45 -0.78 6.13
N GLN A 149 5.22 -1.60 7.14
CA GLN A 149 5.65 -3.00 7.17
C GLN A 149 4.51 -3.85 7.72
N ALA A 150 4.36 -5.08 7.23
CA ALA A 150 3.43 -6.04 7.82
C ALA A 150 3.83 -6.32 9.28
N SER A 151 2.89 -6.25 10.21
CA SER A 151 3.14 -6.62 11.60
C SER A 151 3.33 -8.13 11.74
N THR A 152 3.79 -8.58 12.90
CA THR A 152 3.90 -10.03 13.18
C THR A 152 2.56 -10.74 12.97
N GLU A 153 1.45 -10.10 13.33
CA GLU A 153 0.10 -10.64 13.14
C GLU A 153 -0.26 -10.80 11.65
N LEU A 154 0.01 -9.79 10.82
CA LEU A 154 -0.28 -9.89 9.39
C LEU A 154 0.66 -10.89 8.69
N GLN A 155 1.92 -10.99 9.12
CA GLN A 155 2.87 -11.98 8.60
C GLN A 155 2.40 -13.41 8.87
N LYS A 156 1.88 -13.71 10.07
CA LYS A 156 1.27 -15.03 10.37
C LYS A 156 0.11 -15.35 9.44
N ARG A 157 -0.72 -14.35 9.10
CA ARG A 157 -1.81 -14.53 8.13
C ARG A 157 -1.26 -14.83 6.74
N PHE A 158 -0.17 -14.19 6.34
CA PHE A 158 0.51 -14.48 5.08
C PHE A 158 1.13 -15.88 5.03
N GLU A 159 1.74 -16.35 6.12
CA GLU A 159 2.29 -17.70 6.24
C GLU A 159 1.23 -18.80 6.03
N ALA A 160 -0.01 -18.52 6.42
CA ALA A 160 -1.12 -19.45 6.25
C ALA A 160 -1.69 -19.48 4.82
N LEU A 161 -1.29 -18.55 3.94
CA LEU A 161 -1.80 -18.48 2.56
C LEU A 161 -1.06 -19.45 1.64
N VAL A 162 -1.83 -20.06 0.74
CA VAL A 162 -1.30 -20.72 -0.46
C VAL A 162 -1.66 -19.83 -1.65
N VAL A 163 -0.67 -19.08 -2.14
CA VAL A 163 -0.84 -18.09 -3.21
C VAL A 163 -0.26 -18.65 -4.51
N ASP A 164 -1.02 -18.59 -5.60
CA ASP A 164 -0.47 -18.82 -6.94
C ASP A 164 0.18 -17.53 -7.44
N GLY A 165 1.52 -17.51 -7.48
CA GLY A 165 2.27 -16.36 -7.99
C GLY A 165 1.89 -15.95 -9.41
N ARG A 166 1.31 -16.85 -10.23
CA ARG A 166 0.83 -16.53 -11.58
C ARG A 166 -0.44 -15.68 -11.59
N ALA A 167 -1.21 -15.71 -10.50
CA ALA A 167 -2.39 -14.88 -10.32
C ALA A 167 -2.05 -13.44 -9.90
N ILE A 168 -0.78 -13.18 -9.54
CA ILE A 168 -0.25 -11.84 -9.31
C ILE A 168 0.28 -11.30 -10.64
N GLN A 169 -0.38 -10.29 -11.15
CA GLN A 169 -0.06 -9.66 -12.42
C GLN A 169 0.69 -8.34 -12.19
N VAL A 170 1.67 -8.09 -13.04
CA VAL A 170 2.24 -6.76 -13.23
C VAL A 170 1.45 -6.10 -14.35
N VAL A 171 0.54 -5.20 -13.98
CA VAL A 171 -0.12 -4.28 -14.91
C VAL A 171 0.96 -3.54 -15.69
N PRO A 172 0.94 -3.58 -17.03
CA PRO A 172 1.95 -2.92 -17.82
C PRO A 172 2.05 -1.45 -17.44
N SER A 173 3.22 -1.02 -16.96
CA SER A 173 3.61 0.39 -17.02
C SER A 173 3.80 0.75 -18.49
N GLU A 174 3.45 1.98 -18.87
CA GLU A 174 3.61 2.48 -20.25
C GLU A 174 4.96 2.06 -20.86
N CYS A 175 4.93 1.44 -22.05
CA CYS A 175 6.15 1.15 -22.79
C CYS A 175 6.85 2.47 -23.14
N ILE A 176 8.13 2.60 -22.75
CA ILE A 176 8.98 3.65 -23.28
C ILE A 176 9.29 3.27 -24.73
N ILE A 177 8.62 3.93 -25.68
CA ILE A 177 8.96 3.82 -27.09
C ILE A 177 10.22 4.66 -27.31
N LEU A 178 11.34 4.02 -27.64
CA LEU A 178 12.52 4.74 -28.11
C LEU A 178 12.13 5.47 -29.39
N LYS A 179 12.22 6.80 -29.36
CA LYS A 179 12.02 7.61 -30.55
C LYS A 179 13.34 8.20 -31.01
N GLU A 180 13.56 8.19 -32.31
CA GLU A 180 14.68 8.85 -32.98
C GLU A 180 14.22 10.20 -33.53
N GLY A 181 15.01 11.26 -33.28
CA GLY A 181 14.70 12.65 -33.62
C GLY A 181 14.27 13.52 -32.43
N GLU A 182 14.26 14.83 -32.61
CA GLU A 182 13.86 15.80 -31.57
C GLU A 182 12.46 16.38 -31.81
N GLY A 183 11.71 16.56 -30.72
CA GLY A 183 10.40 17.21 -30.72
C GLY A 183 9.32 16.45 -31.51
N ASP A 184 8.45 17.22 -32.17
CA ASP A 184 7.29 16.69 -32.92
C ASP A 184 7.67 15.85 -34.15
N TYR A 185 8.95 15.83 -34.56
CA TYR A 185 9.45 15.03 -35.69
C TYR A 185 10.02 13.67 -35.28
N SER A 186 9.91 13.31 -34.00
CA SER A 186 10.42 12.04 -33.48
C SER A 186 9.62 10.83 -33.97
N ARG A 187 10.29 9.77 -34.44
CA ARG A 187 9.67 8.52 -34.92
C ARG A 187 10.05 7.35 -34.03
N ALA A 188 9.11 6.43 -33.81
CA ALA A 188 9.39 5.21 -33.07
C ALA A 188 10.48 4.38 -33.80
N VAL A 189 11.50 3.98 -33.05
CA VAL A 189 12.53 3.05 -33.53
C VAL A 189 11.99 1.64 -33.38
N GLU A 190 11.95 0.88 -34.48
CA GLU A 190 11.66 -0.55 -34.40
C GLU A 190 12.82 -1.27 -33.72
N TYR A 191 12.48 -2.13 -32.77
CA TYR A 191 13.45 -3.00 -32.12
C TYR A 191 13.99 -4.01 -33.14
N GLN A 192 15.28 -3.93 -33.46
CA GLN A 192 15.96 -4.98 -34.20
C GLN A 192 16.56 -5.95 -33.19
N ASP A 193 16.03 -7.17 -33.18
CA ASP A 193 16.61 -8.29 -32.44
C ASP A 193 17.82 -8.77 -33.23
N THR A 194 19.02 -8.37 -32.81
CA THR A 194 20.27 -8.84 -33.40
C THR A 194 20.80 -9.95 -32.50
N ASP A 195 20.75 -11.19 -33.01
CA ASP A 195 21.34 -12.40 -32.42
C ASP A 195 22.85 -12.25 -32.12
#